data_AF-A0A856M6B2-F1
#
_entry.id   AF-A0A856M6B2-F1
#
_cell.length_a   1.000
_cell.length_b   1.000
_cell.length_c   1.000
_cell.angle_alpha   90.00
_cell.angle_beta   90.00
_cell.angle_gamma   90.00
#
_symmetry.space_group_name_H-M   'P 1'
#
loop_
_entity.id
_entity.type
_entity.pdbx_description
1 polymer ?
#
loop_
_entity_poly.entity_id
_entity_poly.type
_entity_poly.pdbx_seq_one_letter_code
_entity_poly.pdbx_strand_id
1 'polypeptide(L)'
;MIRASFKGGRKFRSIIPSRKQYSIRLASSKMAELERFAEENNLNAEIVLTIFDDEDNSVLFRESFSVGEGISNNLLFLVSRTLDTTFKDSPQEEKDALLQMLSKAMEEEAVEQECNKKLFSVPNLGFFKGRKKNELDPKAAEAERARQAEEKARQEAAEAERARQAEEKARQEAAEAERARQAEEKARQEAAEAERARQAEEEARQEAAEAERARQAEEKARQEAAEAERARQAEEEARQEAAEAERARQAEEKARQEAAEAERARQAEEKARQEAAEAERARQAEEEARQEAAEAERARQAEEKARQEAAEAERARQAEEIVEENKKGKPAAAVKTHLSNGFSKGIAFLKKQKQYVPDRKNKREIHPPIVAQESAAMRDLEKQLKMAKIELIEEIKKEKLELDKKLAKEKKKEDKHKKALAKRRKRMAAPGLGSSKLILFAILLIIGVQVYFNVESGNSPLTVPGWVIDIGNKVSNLVASYKKL
;
A
#
# COMPACT_ATOMS: atom_id res chain seq x y z
N MET A 1 5.66 -52.21 -23.60
CA MET A 1 6.40 -51.41 -24.62
C MET A 1 5.55 -50.17 -24.89
N ILE A 2 6.07 -49.08 -25.46
CA ILE A 2 5.24 -47.89 -25.76
C ILE A 2 5.38 -47.53 -27.23
N ARG A 3 4.29 -47.06 -27.83
CA ARG A 3 4.22 -46.79 -29.29
C ARG A 3 3.71 -45.40 -29.57
N ALA A 4 4.08 -44.87 -30.72
CA ALA A 4 3.67 -43.56 -31.20
C ALA A 4 2.98 -43.66 -32.56
N SER A 5 2.03 -42.77 -32.83
CA SER A 5 1.43 -42.60 -34.15
C SER A 5 1.35 -41.14 -34.51
N PHE A 6 1.37 -40.88 -35.82
CA PHE A 6 1.26 -39.54 -36.38
C PHE A 6 -0.05 -39.37 -37.13
N LYS A 7 -0.65 -38.18 -37.03
CA LYS A 7 -1.83 -37.80 -37.79
C LYS A 7 -1.72 -36.35 -38.23
N GLY A 8 -1.82 -36.10 -39.53
CA GLY A 8 -1.72 -34.75 -40.08
C GLY A 8 -1.04 -34.76 -41.44
N GLY A 9 -1.05 -33.61 -42.12
CA GLY A 9 -0.24 -33.40 -43.33
C GLY A 9 -0.48 -34.39 -44.48
N ARG A 10 -1.50 -34.16 -45.33
CA ARG A 10 -1.78 -35.01 -46.53
C ARG A 10 -0.55 -35.23 -47.42
N LYS A 11 0.34 -34.24 -47.51
CA LYS A 11 1.57 -34.25 -48.30
C LYS A 11 2.69 -35.10 -47.68
N PHE A 12 2.57 -35.49 -46.41
CA PHE A 12 3.57 -36.26 -45.66
C PHE A 12 3.24 -37.76 -45.55
N ARG A 13 2.21 -38.24 -46.27
CA ARG A 13 1.78 -39.66 -46.22
C ARG A 13 2.84 -40.67 -46.66
N SER A 14 3.83 -40.24 -47.45
CA SER A 14 4.99 -41.06 -47.82
C SER A 14 5.89 -41.38 -46.63
N ILE A 15 5.96 -40.49 -45.64
CA ILE A 15 6.81 -40.60 -44.44
C ILE A 15 6.00 -41.18 -43.27
N ILE A 16 4.79 -40.67 -43.09
CA ILE A 16 3.83 -41.09 -42.05
C ILE A 16 2.54 -41.64 -42.66
N PRO A 17 2.52 -42.92 -43.11
CA PRO A 17 1.29 -43.57 -43.53
C PRO A 17 0.22 -43.54 -42.43
N SER A 18 -1.03 -43.33 -42.83
CA SER A 18 -2.16 -43.30 -41.91
C SER A 18 -2.30 -44.63 -41.15
N ARG A 19 -2.59 -44.55 -39.85
CA ARG A 19 -2.82 -45.71 -38.95
C ARG A 19 -1.59 -46.58 -38.69
N LYS A 20 -0.39 -46.13 -39.07
CA LYS A 20 0.85 -46.81 -38.69
C LYS A 20 1.29 -46.37 -37.29
N GLN A 21 1.61 -47.34 -36.45
CA GLN A 21 2.28 -47.12 -35.18
C GLN A 21 3.77 -47.41 -35.32
N TYR A 22 4.56 -46.68 -34.57
CA TYR A 22 6.01 -46.72 -34.56
C TYR A 22 6.48 -46.90 -33.13
N SER A 23 7.65 -47.51 -32.95
CA SER A 23 8.36 -47.40 -31.68
C SER A 23 8.78 -45.96 -31.42
N ILE A 24 9.12 -45.64 -30.17
CA ILE A 24 9.51 -44.27 -29.80
C ILE A 24 10.77 -43.82 -30.54
N ARG A 25 11.77 -44.69 -30.68
CA ARG A 25 13.00 -44.41 -31.42
C ARG A 25 12.72 -44.13 -32.89
N LEU A 26 11.92 -44.99 -33.53
CA LEU A 26 11.56 -44.82 -34.93
C LEU A 26 10.67 -43.59 -35.13
N ALA A 27 9.78 -43.28 -34.19
CA ALA A 27 8.97 -42.08 -34.21
C ALA A 27 9.83 -40.81 -34.14
N SER A 28 10.84 -40.77 -33.28
CA SER A 28 11.79 -39.65 -33.23
C SER A 28 12.56 -39.50 -34.56
N SER A 29 12.97 -40.60 -35.20
CA SER A 29 13.57 -40.56 -36.55
C SER A 29 12.59 -40.03 -37.58
N LYS A 30 11.31 -40.40 -37.50
CA LYS A 30 10.28 -39.91 -38.41
C LYS A 30 10.00 -38.42 -38.23
N MET A 31 10.07 -37.89 -37.01
CA MET A 31 9.97 -36.43 -36.78
C MET A 31 11.10 -35.66 -37.48
N ALA A 32 12.33 -36.18 -37.45
CA ALA A 32 13.45 -35.59 -38.18
C ALA A 32 13.30 -35.69 -39.71
N GLU A 33 12.81 -36.83 -40.22
CA GLU A 33 12.49 -36.99 -41.64
C GLU A 33 11.38 -36.04 -42.10
N LEU A 34 10.37 -35.80 -41.25
CA LEU A 34 9.28 -34.87 -41.54
C LEU A 34 9.77 -33.43 -41.67
N GLU A 35 10.66 -32.98 -40.78
CA GLU A 35 11.23 -31.63 -40.85
C GLU A 35 12.08 -31.45 -42.10
N ARG A 36 12.98 -32.41 -42.39
CA ARG A 36 13.81 -32.35 -43.61
C ARG A 36 12.96 -32.32 -44.88
N PHE A 37 11.94 -33.17 -44.96
CA PHE A 37 11.04 -33.19 -46.11
C PHE A 37 10.21 -31.89 -46.22
N ALA A 38 9.82 -31.32 -45.08
CA ALA A 38 9.11 -30.04 -45.03
C ALA A 38 10.00 -28.90 -45.56
N GLU A 39 11.25 -28.81 -45.09
CA GLU A 39 12.25 -27.83 -45.53
C GLU A 39 12.58 -27.97 -47.02
N GLU A 40 12.89 -29.19 -47.49
CA GLU A 40 13.24 -29.45 -48.89
C GLU A 40 12.11 -29.09 -49.87
N ASN A 41 10.86 -29.21 -49.43
CA ASN A 41 9.68 -28.96 -50.26
C ASN A 41 8.97 -27.64 -49.94
N ASN A 42 9.53 -26.79 -49.07
CA ASN A 42 8.91 -25.55 -48.57
C ASN A 42 7.45 -25.75 -48.12
N LEU A 43 7.21 -26.78 -47.31
CA LEU A 43 5.89 -27.14 -46.81
C LEU A 43 5.79 -26.87 -45.31
N ASN A 44 4.72 -26.20 -44.90
CA ASN A 44 4.41 -26.06 -43.47
C ASN A 44 3.16 -26.88 -43.15
N ALA A 45 3.21 -27.67 -42.08
CA ALA A 45 2.06 -28.44 -41.63
C ALA A 45 2.09 -28.68 -40.12
N GLU A 46 0.91 -28.78 -39.54
CA GLU A 46 0.73 -29.24 -38.17
C GLU A 46 0.51 -30.77 -38.17
N ILE A 47 1.29 -31.46 -37.35
CA ILE A 47 1.27 -32.91 -37.19
C ILE A 47 0.96 -33.23 -35.73
N VAL A 48 -0.03 -34.10 -35.52
CA VAL A 48 -0.41 -34.59 -34.19
C VAL A 48 0.37 -35.87 -33.90
N LEU A 49 1.17 -35.84 -32.83
CA LEU A 49 1.78 -37.01 -32.22
C LEU A 49 0.83 -37.56 -31.15
N THR A 50 0.65 -38.87 -31.12
CA THR A 50 -0.02 -39.56 -30.01
C THR A 50 0.83 -40.75 -29.57
N ILE A 51 1.13 -40.81 -28.28
CA ILE A 51 1.89 -41.87 -27.63
C ILE A 51 0.91 -42.73 -26.81
N PHE A 52 1.08 -44.04 -26.93
CA PHE A 52 0.22 -45.04 -26.33
C PHE A 52 1.03 -46.02 -25.49
N ASP A 53 0.39 -46.55 -24.45
CA ASP A 53 0.84 -47.77 -23.80
C ASP A 53 0.52 -48.98 -24.69
N ASP A 54 1.48 -49.89 -24.92
CA ASP A 54 1.27 -51.09 -25.74
C ASP A 54 0.44 -52.16 -25.02
N GLU A 55 0.33 -52.11 -23.68
CA GLU A 55 -0.45 -53.07 -22.91
C GLU A 55 -1.96 -52.84 -23.07
N ASP A 56 -2.41 -51.59 -22.88
CA ASP A 56 -3.83 -51.25 -22.87
C ASP A 56 -4.26 -50.35 -24.04
N ASN A 57 -3.33 -49.96 -24.92
CA ASN A 57 -3.54 -48.97 -25.99
C ASN A 57 -4.11 -47.64 -25.47
N SER A 58 -3.86 -47.33 -24.21
CA SER A 58 -4.27 -46.10 -23.53
C SER A 58 -3.41 -44.94 -24.02
N VAL A 59 -4.01 -43.75 -24.17
CA VAL A 59 -3.28 -42.56 -24.62
C VAL A 59 -2.49 -42.00 -23.45
N LEU A 60 -1.16 -42.08 -23.53
CA LEU A 60 -0.24 -41.53 -22.53
C LEU A 60 0.06 -40.06 -22.78
N PHE A 61 0.17 -39.67 -24.05
CA PHE A 61 0.49 -38.29 -24.43
C PHE A 61 -0.06 -37.97 -25.81
N ARG A 62 -0.55 -36.74 -26.00
CA ARG A 62 -0.97 -36.22 -27.31
C ARG A 62 -0.63 -34.75 -27.41
N GLU A 63 0.05 -34.39 -28.49
CA GLU A 63 0.41 -32.99 -28.77
C GLU A 63 0.49 -32.75 -30.27
N SER A 64 0.26 -31.51 -30.71
CA SER A 64 0.53 -31.07 -32.07
C SER A 64 1.85 -30.31 -32.17
N PHE A 65 2.58 -30.53 -33.26
CA PHE A 65 3.82 -29.82 -33.56
C PHE A 65 3.83 -29.36 -35.02
N SER A 66 4.42 -28.18 -35.25
CA SER A 66 4.64 -27.64 -36.59
C SER A 66 5.88 -28.27 -37.22
N VAL A 67 5.81 -28.60 -38.51
CA VAL A 67 6.97 -28.95 -39.34
C VAL A 67 7.18 -27.92 -40.44
N GLY A 68 8.43 -27.66 -40.80
CA GLY A 68 8.82 -26.68 -41.83
C GLY A 68 9.02 -25.25 -41.30
N GLU A 69 9.03 -25.08 -39.98
CA GLU A 69 9.31 -23.79 -39.32
C GLU A 69 10.78 -23.67 -38.88
N GLY A 70 11.63 -24.66 -39.20
CA GLY A 70 13.04 -24.69 -38.78
C GLY A 70 13.21 -25.01 -37.30
N ILE A 71 12.17 -25.58 -36.67
CA ILE A 71 12.18 -25.97 -35.26
C ILE A 71 12.51 -27.46 -35.21
N SER A 72 13.72 -27.79 -34.75
CA SER A 72 14.07 -29.20 -34.53
C SER A 72 13.18 -29.79 -33.42
N ASN A 73 12.26 -30.67 -33.81
CA ASN A 73 11.34 -31.33 -32.89
C ASN A 73 11.89 -32.72 -32.52
N ASN A 74 12.64 -32.79 -31.42
CA ASN A 74 12.96 -34.07 -30.79
C ASN A 74 11.75 -34.53 -29.96
N LEU A 75 11.38 -35.81 -30.05
CA LEU A 75 10.21 -36.35 -29.35
C LEU A 75 10.28 -36.12 -27.82
N LEU A 76 11.43 -36.36 -27.19
CA LEU A 76 11.61 -36.10 -25.76
C LEU A 76 11.47 -34.61 -25.43
N PHE A 77 12.02 -33.75 -26.29
CA PHE A 77 11.97 -32.30 -26.10
C PHE A 77 10.54 -31.77 -26.22
N LEU A 78 9.78 -32.27 -27.20
CA LEU A 78 8.36 -31.93 -27.37
C LEU A 78 7.55 -32.32 -26.12
N VAL A 79 7.75 -33.54 -25.62
CA VAL A 79 7.05 -34.03 -24.41
C VAL A 79 7.44 -33.21 -23.18
N SER A 80 8.74 -33.02 -22.93
CA SER A 80 9.23 -32.22 -21.79
C SER A 80 8.67 -30.81 -21.81
N ARG A 81 8.76 -30.12 -22.95
CA ARG A 81 8.22 -28.77 -23.11
C ARG A 81 6.73 -28.71 -22.80
N THR A 82 5.94 -29.63 -23.34
CA THR A 82 4.49 -29.68 -23.08
C THR A 82 4.17 -29.93 -21.61
N LEU A 83 4.91 -30.83 -20.94
CA LEU A 83 4.70 -31.12 -19.52
C LEU A 83 5.02 -29.91 -18.62
N ASP A 84 5.99 -29.08 -19.00
CA ASP A 84 6.38 -27.89 -18.26
C ASP A 84 5.47 -26.67 -18.57
N THR A 85 4.94 -26.57 -19.78
CA THR A 85 4.11 -25.43 -20.17
C THR A 85 2.62 -25.65 -19.89
N THR A 86 2.12 -26.83 -20.23
CA THR A 86 0.68 -27.14 -20.27
C THR A 86 0.20 -27.81 -18.98
N PHE A 87 1.07 -28.60 -18.33
CA PHE A 87 0.74 -29.39 -17.14
C PHE A 87 1.49 -28.92 -15.88
N LYS A 88 1.51 -27.60 -15.63
CA LYS A 88 2.28 -26.99 -14.53
C LYS A 88 1.93 -27.54 -13.14
N ASP A 89 0.67 -27.89 -12.92
CA ASP A 89 0.16 -28.34 -11.62
C ASP A 89 0.21 -29.87 -11.44
N SER A 90 0.66 -30.63 -12.45
CA SER A 90 0.82 -32.09 -12.35
C SER A 90 2.00 -32.45 -11.46
N PRO A 91 1.92 -33.53 -10.64
CA PRO A 91 3.03 -34.00 -9.81
C PRO A 91 4.29 -34.22 -10.64
N GLN A 92 5.43 -33.72 -10.15
CA GLN A 92 6.71 -33.86 -10.86
C GLN A 92 7.09 -35.33 -11.07
N GLU A 93 6.74 -36.19 -10.11
CA GLU A 93 6.97 -37.64 -10.17
C GLU A 93 6.29 -38.30 -11.39
N GLU A 94 5.08 -37.86 -11.77
CA GLU A 94 4.36 -38.40 -12.94
C GLU A 94 5.00 -37.95 -14.26
N LYS A 95 5.48 -36.70 -14.30
CA LYS A 95 6.20 -36.16 -15.47
C LYS A 95 7.51 -36.88 -15.70
N ASP A 96 8.26 -37.06 -14.61
CA ASP A 96 9.56 -37.73 -14.63
C ASP A 96 9.40 -39.21 -14.98
N ALA A 97 8.34 -39.87 -14.50
CA ALA A 97 8.02 -41.25 -14.87
C ALA A 97 7.76 -41.42 -16.38
N LEU A 98 6.98 -40.53 -17.00
CA LEU A 98 6.72 -40.58 -18.45
C LEU A 98 8.01 -40.34 -19.26
N LEU A 99 8.83 -39.37 -18.85
CA LEU A 99 10.10 -39.07 -19.52
C LEU A 99 11.12 -40.23 -19.35
N GLN A 100 11.16 -40.88 -18.19
CA GLN A 100 11.97 -42.08 -17.98
C GLN A 100 11.49 -43.25 -18.84
N MET A 101 10.18 -43.49 -18.92
CA MET A 101 9.60 -44.51 -19.80
C MET A 101 9.96 -44.28 -21.27
N LEU A 102 9.86 -43.03 -21.74
CA LEU A 102 10.25 -42.66 -23.10
C LEU A 102 11.74 -42.81 -23.36
N SER A 103 12.58 -42.41 -22.41
CA SER A 103 14.04 -42.52 -22.53
C SER A 103 14.46 -44.00 -22.58
N LYS A 104 13.95 -44.81 -21.67
CA LYS A 104 14.18 -46.26 -21.63
C LYS A 104 13.73 -46.95 -22.92
N ALA A 105 12.57 -46.59 -23.46
CA ALA A 105 12.07 -47.14 -24.72
C ALA A 105 12.94 -46.77 -25.94
N MET A 106 13.69 -45.67 -25.88
CA MET A 106 14.66 -45.33 -26.93
C MET A 106 15.96 -46.13 -26.83
N GLU A 107 16.34 -46.54 -25.61
CA GLU A 107 17.56 -47.32 -25.35
C GLU A 107 17.36 -48.82 -25.62
N GLU A 108 16.21 -49.40 -25.24
CA GLU A 108 15.93 -50.83 -25.38
C GLU A 108 15.96 -51.33 -26.84
N GLU A 109 15.61 -50.49 -27.81
CA GLU A 109 15.63 -50.85 -29.24
C GLU A 109 17.00 -50.68 -29.92
N ALA A 110 18.02 -50.19 -29.21
CA ALA A 110 19.40 -50.20 -29.72
C ALA A 110 19.96 -51.64 -29.81
N VAL A 111 19.44 -52.55 -29.00
CA VAL A 111 19.95 -53.93 -28.83
C VAL A 111 19.42 -54.89 -29.91
N GLU A 112 18.21 -54.69 -30.46
CA GLU A 112 17.62 -55.62 -31.44
C GLU A 112 18.13 -55.41 -32.89
N GLN A 113 18.58 -54.21 -33.26
CA GLN A 113 19.02 -53.91 -34.64
C GLN A 113 20.41 -54.47 -35.01
N GLU A 114 21.26 -54.80 -34.02
CA GLU A 114 22.58 -55.39 -34.27
C GLU A 114 22.53 -56.88 -34.62
N CYS A 115 21.47 -57.60 -34.22
CA CYS A 115 21.33 -59.03 -34.53
C CYS A 115 20.88 -59.32 -35.97
N ASN A 116 20.27 -58.36 -36.67
CA ASN A 116 19.60 -58.63 -37.96
C ASN A 116 20.45 -58.33 -39.22
N LYS A 117 21.69 -57.83 -39.08
CA LYS A 117 22.56 -57.47 -40.24
C LYS A 117 23.46 -58.60 -40.77
N LYS A 118 23.47 -59.79 -40.14
CA LYS A 118 24.41 -60.88 -40.48
C LYS A 118 23.91 -61.94 -41.49
N LEU A 119 22.72 -61.80 -42.09
CA LEU A 119 22.06 -62.95 -42.76
C LEU A 119 21.99 -62.99 -44.30
N PHE A 120 22.51 -62.02 -45.08
CA PHE A 120 22.46 -62.15 -46.55
C PHE A 120 23.69 -61.59 -47.29
N SER A 121 24.55 -62.50 -47.77
CA SER A 121 25.49 -62.23 -48.88
C SER A 121 25.90 -63.53 -49.57
N VAL A 122 25.52 -63.72 -50.84
CA VAL A 122 26.11 -64.69 -51.80
C VAL A 122 26.01 -64.12 -53.22
N PRO A 123 27.08 -64.10 -54.04
CA PRO A 123 27.01 -63.81 -55.47
C PRO A 123 27.18 -65.07 -56.36
N ASN A 124 26.58 -65.05 -57.55
CA ASN A 124 26.51 -66.17 -58.50
C ASN A 124 27.47 -65.95 -59.69
N LEU A 125 28.19 -67.00 -60.12
CA LEU A 125 29.07 -66.98 -61.31
C LEU A 125 28.96 -68.29 -62.11
N GLY A 126 28.92 -68.20 -63.44
CA GLY A 126 29.25 -69.30 -64.35
C GLY A 126 29.22 -68.85 -65.82
N PHE A 127 29.74 -69.58 -66.81
CA PHE A 127 30.97 -70.36 -66.99
C PHE A 127 31.08 -70.59 -68.52
N PHE A 128 32.29 -70.59 -69.09
CA PHE A 128 32.62 -70.75 -70.52
C PHE A 128 32.37 -72.15 -71.12
N LYS A 129 32.20 -72.26 -72.46
CA LYS A 129 32.88 -73.30 -73.30
C LYS A 129 32.64 -73.21 -74.82
N GLY A 130 33.71 -73.50 -75.59
CA GLY A 130 33.66 -74.05 -76.96
C GLY A 130 34.98 -73.89 -77.72
N ARG A 131 35.80 -74.95 -77.87
CA ARG A 131 36.02 -75.79 -79.10
C ARG A 131 36.89 -75.08 -80.17
N LYS A 132 37.92 -75.65 -80.83
CA LYS A 132 38.20 -77.00 -81.36
C LYS A 132 39.69 -77.08 -81.79
N LYS A 133 40.26 -78.30 -81.85
CA LYS A 133 41.61 -78.65 -82.36
C LYS A 133 41.60 -78.85 -83.89
N ASN A 134 42.70 -78.49 -84.58
CA ASN A 134 43.13 -79.05 -85.88
C ASN A 134 44.64 -79.35 -85.84
N GLU A 135 45.04 -80.43 -86.50
CA GLU A 135 46.39 -81.03 -86.56
C GLU A 135 47.30 -80.31 -87.57
N LEU A 136 48.56 -80.05 -87.19
CA LEU A 136 49.63 -79.48 -88.03
C LEU A 136 50.99 -80.14 -87.68
N ASP A 137 51.85 -80.24 -88.69
CA ASP A 137 53.16 -80.90 -88.77
C ASP A 137 54.02 -80.87 -87.49
N PRO A 138 54.66 -81.98 -87.05
CA PRO A 138 55.30 -82.07 -85.74
C PRO A 138 56.47 -81.08 -85.51
N LYS A 139 57.22 -80.71 -86.56
CA LYS A 139 58.30 -79.71 -86.45
C LYS A 139 57.83 -78.25 -86.50
N ALA A 140 56.76 -77.96 -87.26
CA ALA A 140 56.16 -76.63 -87.28
C ALA A 140 55.33 -76.39 -86.01
N ALA A 141 54.61 -77.41 -85.54
CA ALA A 141 53.86 -77.39 -84.29
C ALA A 141 54.75 -77.27 -83.06
N GLU A 142 55.97 -77.82 -83.05
CA GLU A 142 56.90 -77.65 -81.94
C GLU A 142 57.49 -76.23 -81.88
N ALA A 143 57.85 -75.65 -83.03
CA ALA A 143 58.29 -74.26 -83.12
C ALA A 143 57.16 -73.26 -82.79
N GLU A 144 55.93 -73.55 -83.20
CA GLU A 144 54.75 -72.74 -82.88
C GLU A 144 54.38 -72.87 -81.40
N ARG A 145 54.45 -74.07 -80.81
CA ARG A 145 54.28 -74.27 -79.35
C ARG A 145 55.34 -73.54 -78.54
N ALA A 146 56.59 -73.52 -78.99
CA ALA A 146 57.66 -72.78 -78.32
C ALA A 146 57.40 -71.25 -78.37
N ARG A 147 56.96 -70.71 -79.52
CA ARG A 147 56.56 -69.30 -79.64
C ARG A 147 55.33 -68.96 -78.79
N GLN A 148 54.32 -69.82 -78.79
CA GLN A 148 53.12 -69.65 -77.96
C GLN A 148 53.46 -69.72 -76.46
N ALA A 149 54.41 -70.57 -76.06
CA ALA A 149 54.88 -70.65 -74.67
C ALA A 149 55.66 -69.39 -74.26
N GLU A 150 56.51 -68.84 -75.14
CA GLU A 150 57.22 -67.57 -74.88
C GLU A 150 56.25 -66.38 -74.83
N GLU A 151 55.28 -66.32 -75.74
CA GLU A 151 54.25 -65.28 -75.75
C GLU A 151 53.37 -65.36 -74.50
N LYS A 152 52.98 -66.57 -74.07
CA LYS A 152 52.23 -66.78 -72.83
C LYS A 152 53.04 -66.37 -71.60
N ALA A 153 54.34 -66.69 -71.55
CA ALA A 153 55.21 -66.25 -70.47
C ALA A 153 55.36 -64.71 -70.42
N ARG A 154 55.42 -64.04 -71.59
CA ARG A 154 55.42 -62.57 -71.66
C ARG A 154 54.07 -61.98 -71.22
N GLN A 155 52.95 -62.60 -71.57
CA GLN A 155 51.62 -62.18 -71.14
C GLN A 155 51.44 -62.35 -69.62
N GLU A 156 51.84 -63.48 -69.05
CA GLU A 156 51.82 -63.74 -67.60
C GLU A 156 52.72 -62.74 -66.85
N ALA A 157 53.89 -62.40 -67.39
CA ALA A 157 54.76 -61.37 -66.81
C ALA A 157 54.12 -59.97 -66.85
N ALA A 158 53.48 -59.60 -67.96
CA ALA A 158 52.78 -58.32 -68.09
C ALA A 158 51.52 -58.23 -67.19
N GLU A 159 50.80 -59.34 -67.00
CA GLU A 159 49.68 -59.42 -66.05
C GLU A 159 50.18 -59.30 -64.60
N ALA A 160 51.29 -59.95 -64.25
CA ALA A 160 51.90 -59.83 -62.93
C ALA A 160 52.37 -58.39 -62.64
N GLU A 161 52.92 -57.69 -63.63
CA GLU A 161 53.30 -56.27 -63.50
C GLU A 161 52.07 -55.37 -63.30
N ARG A 162 51.00 -55.57 -64.08
CA ARG A 162 49.73 -54.85 -63.91
C ARG A 162 49.10 -55.10 -62.54
N ALA A 163 49.15 -56.34 -62.04
CA ALA A 163 48.65 -56.68 -60.71
C ALA A 163 49.44 -55.95 -59.61
N ARG A 164 50.78 -55.87 -59.72
CA ARG A 164 51.62 -55.11 -58.79
C ARG A 164 51.31 -53.61 -58.83
N GLN A 165 51.14 -53.02 -60.01
CA GLN A 165 50.76 -51.61 -60.15
C GLN A 165 49.37 -51.32 -59.56
N ALA A 166 48.41 -52.25 -59.73
CA ALA A 166 47.09 -52.12 -59.12
C ALA A 166 47.14 -52.22 -57.58
N GLU A 167 47.96 -53.12 -57.03
CA GLU A 167 48.18 -53.21 -55.58
C GLU A 167 48.85 -51.95 -55.02
N GLU A 168 49.84 -51.40 -55.72
CA GLU A 168 50.50 -50.15 -55.31
C GLU A 168 49.52 -48.97 -55.30
N LYS A 169 48.68 -48.83 -56.34
CA LYS A 169 47.60 -47.82 -56.35
C LYS A 169 46.62 -48.01 -55.19
N ALA A 170 46.18 -49.24 -54.93
CA ALA A 170 45.27 -49.52 -53.82
C ALA A 170 45.89 -49.15 -52.45
N ARG A 171 47.20 -49.38 -52.27
CA ARG A 171 47.92 -48.96 -51.06
C ARG A 171 48.03 -47.43 -50.94
N GLN A 172 48.27 -46.73 -52.06
CA GLN A 172 48.31 -45.26 -52.07
C GLN A 172 46.94 -44.65 -51.73
N GLU A 173 45.86 -45.16 -52.34
CA GLU A 173 44.48 -44.74 -52.05
C GLU A 173 44.10 -45.00 -50.58
N ALA A 174 44.50 -46.15 -50.02
CA ALA A 174 44.28 -46.46 -48.60
C ALA A 174 45.01 -45.48 -47.67
N ALA A 175 46.27 -45.13 -47.99
CA ALA A 175 47.06 -44.18 -47.21
C ALA A 175 46.49 -42.75 -47.29
N GLU A 176 45.97 -42.33 -48.45
CA GLU A 176 45.28 -41.05 -48.59
C GLU A 176 43.97 -41.01 -47.80
N ALA A 177 43.18 -42.09 -47.84
CA ALA A 177 41.96 -42.22 -47.05
C ALA A 177 42.24 -42.17 -45.53
N GLU A 178 43.34 -42.77 -45.07
CA GLU A 178 43.75 -42.69 -43.67
C GLU A 178 44.13 -41.26 -43.26
N ARG A 179 44.91 -40.56 -44.09
CA ARG A 179 45.26 -39.15 -43.84
C ARG A 179 44.03 -38.24 -43.80
N ALA A 180 43.06 -38.47 -44.70
CA ALA A 180 41.80 -37.74 -44.71
C ALA A 180 40.99 -37.97 -43.41
N ARG A 181 40.93 -39.21 -42.92
CA ARG A 181 40.27 -39.53 -41.64
C ARG A 181 40.95 -38.84 -40.46
N GLN A 182 42.29 -38.85 -40.40
CA GLN A 182 43.04 -38.19 -39.34
C GLN A 182 42.82 -36.66 -39.36
N ALA A 183 42.76 -36.05 -40.54
CA ALA A 183 42.46 -34.62 -40.68
C ALA A 183 41.03 -34.29 -40.22
N GLU A 184 40.04 -35.13 -40.56
CA GLU A 184 38.66 -34.96 -40.10
C GLU A 184 38.55 -35.11 -38.57
N GLU A 185 39.24 -36.10 -37.99
CA GLU A 185 39.26 -36.29 -36.54
C GLU A 185 39.86 -35.09 -35.81
N LYS A 186 40.97 -34.56 -36.32
CA LYS A 186 41.59 -33.34 -35.76
C LYS A 186 40.66 -32.13 -35.84
N ALA A 187 39.98 -31.94 -36.98
CA ALA A 187 39.01 -30.86 -37.14
C ALA A 187 37.82 -31.00 -36.17
N ARG A 188 37.35 -32.23 -35.91
CA ARG A 188 36.30 -32.48 -34.91
C ARG A 188 36.77 -32.18 -33.49
N GLN A 189 38.01 -32.51 -33.15
CA GLN A 189 38.59 -32.20 -31.83
C GLN A 189 38.71 -30.68 -31.63
N GLU A 190 39.23 -29.94 -32.62
CA GLU A 190 39.34 -28.48 -32.57
C GLU A 190 37.95 -27.81 -32.44
N ALA A 191 36.94 -28.33 -33.15
CA ALA A 191 35.57 -27.83 -33.03
C ALA A 191 34.98 -28.07 -31.62
N ALA A 192 35.20 -29.25 -31.04
CA ALA A 192 34.74 -29.58 -29.69
C ALA A 192 35.44 -28.73 -28.61
N GLU A 193 36.74 -28.43 -28.77
CA GLU A 193 37.45 -27.51 -27.87
C GLU A 193 36.91 -26.08 -27.97
N ALA A 194 36.64 -25.60 -29.19
CA ALA A 194 36.04 -24.29 -29.40
C ALA A 194 34.63 -24.17 -28.79
N GLU A 195 33.83 -25.24 -28.85
CA GLU A 195 32.50 -25.28 -28.21
C GLU A 195 32.61 -25.21 -26.69
N ARG A 196 33.51 -25.99 -26.08
CA ARG A 196 33.77 -25.94 -24.63
C ARG A 196 34.24 -24.56 -24.18
N ALA A 197 35.12 -23.92 -24.96
CA ALA A 197 35.58 -22.56 -24.65
C ALA A 197 34.42 -21.54 -24.67
N ARG A 198 33.49 -21.66 -25.64
CA ARG A 198 32.30 -20.81 -25.70
C ARG A 198 31.35 -21.04 -24.52
N GLN A 199 31.12 -22.30 -24.13
CA GLN A 199 30.31 -22.64 -22.97
C GLN A 199 30.90 -22.04 -21.69
N ALA A 200 32.22 -22.15 -21.48
CA ALA A 200 32.88 -21.55 -20.32
C ALA A 200 32.80 -20.02 -20.31
N GLU A 201 32.89 -19.36 -21.48
CA GLU A 201 32.70 -17.90 -21.56
C GLU A 201 31.25 -17.50 -21.23
N GLU A 202 30.27 -18.28 -21.68
CA GLU A 202 28.86 -18.04 -21.40
C GLU A 202 28.54 -18.21 -19.90
N GLU A 203 29.03 -19.27 -19.27
CA GLU A 203 28.92 -19.48 -17.81
C GLU A 203 29.53 -18.30 -17.03
N ALA A 204 30.74 -17.87 -17.40
CA ALA A 204 31.39 -16.73 -16.75
C ALA A 204 30.60 -15.42 -16.90
N ARG A 205 29.96 -15.20 -18.06
CA ARG A 205 29.07 -14.04 -18.28
C ARG A 205 27.80 -14.12 -17.44
N GLN A 206 27.22 -15.31 -17.29
CA GLN A 206 26.04 -15.53 -16.45
C GLN A 206 26.38 -15.24 -14.98
N GLU A 207 27.49 -15.77 -14.47
CA GLU A 207 27.95 -15.53 -13.09
C GLU A 207 28.21 -14.03 -12.84
N ALA A 208 28.84 -13.33 -13.79
CA ALA A 208 29.04 -11.88 -13.70
C ALA A 208 27.72 -11.10 -13.65
N ALA A 209 26.73 -11.49 -14.46
CA ALA A 209 25.41 -10.86 -14.48
C ALA A 209 24.63 -11.12 -13.16
N GLU A 210 24.76 -12.30 -12.58
CA GLU A 210 24.16 -12.61 -11.27
C GLU A 210 24.81 -11.80 -10.15
N ALA A 211 26.15 -11.68 -10.15
CA ALA A 211 26.88 -10.85 -9.20
C ALA A 211 26.47 -9.36 -9.30
N GLU A 212 26.24 -8.84 -10.52
CA GLU A 212 25.76 -7.47 -10.71
C GLU A 212 24.35 -7.29 -10.15
N ARG A 213 23.43 -8.23 -10.42
CA ARG A 213 22.06 -8.20 -9.87
C ARG A 213 22.06 -8.24 -8.34
N ALA A 214 22.94 -9.05 -7.75
CA ALA A 214 23.08 -9.11 -6.29
C ALA A 214 23.53 -7.77 -5.71
N ARG A 215 24.53 -7.11 -6.33
CA ARG A 215 24.99 -5.77 -5.91
C ARG A 215 23.90 -4.71 -6.03
N GLN A 216 23.12 -4.72 -7.12
CA GLN A 216 22.01 -3.79 -7.29
C GLN A 216 20.92 -4.00 -6.24
N ALA A 217 20.63 -5.25 -5.87
CA ALA A 217 19.67 -5.57 -4.81
C ALA A 217 20.16 -5.08 -3.43
N GLU A 218 21.44 -5.27 -3.12
CA GLU A 218 22.06 -4.77 -1.88
C GLU A 218 22.03 -3.24 -1.81
N GLU A 219 22.37 -2.56 -2.90
CA GLU A 219 22.32 -1.09 -2.97
C GLU A 219 20.91 -0.56 -2.73
N LYS A 220 19.90 -1.17 -3.36
CA LYS A 220 18.49 -0.81 -3.16
C LYS A 220 18.06 -1.01 -1.71
N ALA A 221 18.42 -2.13 -1.09
CA ALA A 221 18.13 -2.38 0.32
C ALA A 221 18.78 -1.35 1.24
N ARG A 222 20.01 -0.92 0.93
CA ARG A 222 20.70 0.14 1.69
C ARG A 222 20.02 1.50 1.53
N GLN A 223 19.53 1.82 0.34
CA GLN A 223 18.78 3.06 0.10
C GLN A 223 17.46 3.07 0.88
N GLU A 224 16.70 1.97 0.83
CA GLU A 224 15.44 1.81 1.58
C GLU A 224 15.67 1.93 3.11
N ALA A 225 16.75 1.35 3.62
CA ALA A 225 17.13 1.48 5.03
C ALA A 225 17.46 2.93 5.43
N ALA A 226 18.20 3.65 4.58
CA ALA A 226 18.53 5.06 4.81
C ALA A 226 17.30 5.97 4.76
N GLU A 227 16.35 5.72 3.86
CA GLU A 227 15.07 6.44 3.82
C GLU A 227 14.22 6.18 5.08
N ALA A 228 14.18 4.93 5.55
CA ALA A 228 13.48 4.58 6.77
C ALA A 228 14.08 5.26 8.01
N GLU A 229 15.41 5.39 8.08
CA GLU A 229 16.09 6.11 9.16
C GLU A 229 15.75 7.60 9.15
N ARG A 230 15.79 8.25 7.98
CA ARG A 230 15.39 9.67 7.84
C ARG A 230 13.94 9.90 8.23
N ALA A 231 13.03 8.99 7.86
CA ALA A 231 11.63 9.08 8.24
C ALA A 231 11.44 9.00 9.76
N ARG A 232 12.20 8.14 10.45
CA ARG A 232 12.18 8.05 11.92
C ARG A 232 12.70 9.32 12.58
N GLN A 233 13.80 9.89 12.07
CA GLN A 233 14.36 11.15 12.58
C GLN A 233 13.34 12.29 12.43
N ALA A 234 12.69 12.43 11.28
CA ALA A 234 11.65 13.42 11.07
C ALA A 234 10.42 13.24 11.99
N GLU A 235 10.00 11.99 12.25
CA GLU A 235 8.93 11.71 13.21
C GLU A 235 9.34 12.09 14.64
N GLU A 236 10.58 11.85 15.03
CA GLU A 236 11.11 12.21 16.34
C GLU A 236 11.19 13.74 16.52
N GLU A 237 11.70 14.48 15.52
CA GLU A 237 11.72 15.94 15.51
C GLU A 237 10.31 16.53 15.64
N ALA A 238 9.34 16.03 14.85
CA ALA A 238 7.96 16.48 14.92
C ALA A 238 7.32 16.22 16.31
N ARG A 239 7.68 15.10 16.95
CA ARG A 239 7.22 14.78 18.30
C ARG A 239 7.84 15.70 19.35
N GLN A 240 9.10 16.08 19.20
CA GLN A 240 9.77 17.04 20.08
C GLN A 240 9.13 18.43 19.95
N GLU A 241 8.90 18.91 18.72
CA GLU A 241 8.26 20.20 18.46
C GLU A 241 6.83 20.24 19.05
N ALA A 242 6.06 19.17 18.88
CA ALA A 242 4.73 19.07 19.48
C ALA A 242 4.76 19.13 21.02
N ALA A 243 5.74 18.48 21.65
CA ALA A 243 5.92 18.51 23.10
C ALA A 243 6.33 19.90 23.61
N GLU A 244 7.18 20.62 22.87
CA GLU A 244 7.55 22.00 23.17
C GLU A 244 6.35 22.95 23.04
N ALA A 245 5.56 22.80 21.97
CA ALA A 245 4.33 23.59 21.79
C ALA A 245 3.31 23.35 22.91
N GLU A 246 3.18 22.11 23.40
CA GLU A 246 2.31 21.81 24.54
C GLU A 246 2.81 22.47 25.83
N ARG A 247 4.11 22.40 26.11
CA ARG A 247 4.71 23.10 27.27
C ARG A 247 4.51 24.60 27.20
N ALA A 248 4.66 25.21 26.03
CA ALA A 248 4.42 26.64 25.82
C ALA A 248 2.96 27.02 26.11
N ARG A 249 1.99 26.22 25.65
CA ARG A 249 0.57 26.43 25.95
C ARG A 249 0.26 26.33 27.44
N GLN A 250 0.82 25.33 28.12
CA GLN A 250 0.64 25.18 29.57
C GLN A 250 1.22 26.38 30.34
N ALA A 251 2.37 26.90 29.91
CA ALA A 251 2.96 28.10 30.50
C ALA A 251 2.09 29.34 30.27
N GLU A 252 1.55 29.54 29.06
CA GLU A 252 0.63 30.65 28.76
C GLU A 252 -0.66 30.55 29.59
N GLU A 253 -1.24 29.35 29.72
CA GLU A 253 -2.44 29.14 30.53
C GLU A 253 -2.19 29.48 31.99
N LYS A 254 -1.06 29.04 32.55
CA LYS A 254 -0.67 29.37 33.92
C LYS A 254 -0.51 30.89 34.11
N ALA A 255 0.15 31.57 33.17
CA ALA A 255 0.30 33.03 33.21
C ALA A 255 -1.05 33.76 33.15
N ARG A 256 -2.01 33.27 32.34
CA ARG A 256 -3.37 33.83 32.30
C ARG A 256 -4.13 33.62 33.62
N GLN A 257 -3.97 32.46 34.25
CA GLN A 257 -4.58 32.19 35.55
C GLN A 257 -4.03 33.13 36.63
N GLU A 258 -2.71 33.29 36.70
CA GLU A 258 -2.05 34.21 37.64
C GLU A 258 -2.50 35.67 37.40
N ALA A 259 -2.61 36.11 36.15
CA ALA A 259 -3.11 37.44 35.80
C ALA A 259 -4.57 37.65 36.25
N ALA A 260 -5.44 36.65 36.04
CA ALA A 260 -6.84 36.72 36.47
C ALA A 260 -6.99 36.74 38.00
N GLU A 261 -6.14 36.00 38.73
CA GLU A 261 -6.10 36.06 40.20
C GLU A 261 -5.64 37.44 40.70
N ALA A 262 -4.61 38.02 40.08
CA ALA A 262 -4.14 39.35 40.41
C ALA A 262 -5.22 40.43 40.15
N GLU A 263 -5.99 40.31 39.07
CA GLU A 263 -7.10 41.21 38.79
C GLU A 263 -8.20 41.11 39.85
N ARG A 264 -8.59 39.89 40.23
CA ARG A 264 -9.57 39.68 41.31
C ARG A 264 -9.10 40.27 42.64
N ALA A 265 -7.81 40.12 42.96
CA ALA A 265 -7.23 40.70 44.17
C ALA A 265 -7.31 42.25 44.16
N ARG A 266 -7.01 42.88 43.01
CA ARG A 266 -7.15 44.34 42.85
C ARG A 266 -8.59 44.81 42.99
N GLN A 267 -9.54 44.12 42.36
CA GLN A 267 -10.97 44.44 42.49
C GLN A 267 -11.45 44.32 43.95
N ALA A 268 -10.98 43.31 44.68
CA ALA A 268 -11.29 43.15 46.10
C ALA A 268 -10.72 44.29 46.96
N GLU A 269 -9.47 44.71 46.71
CA GLU A 269 -8.85 45.86 47.39
C GLU A 269 -9.61 47.16 47.10
N GLU A 270 -9.99 47.40 45.84
CA GLU A 270 -10.75 48.59 45.45
C GLU A 270 -12.11 48.64 46.16
N LYS A 271 -12.81 47.50 46.22
CA LYS A 271 -14.08 47.39 46.96
C LYS A 271 -13.92 47.70 48.44
N ALA A 272 -12.87 47.17 49.07
CA ALA A 272 -12.57 47.44 50.47
C ALA A 272 -12.25 48.93 50.72
N ARG A 273 -11.53 49.60 49.79
CA ARG A 273 -11.30 51.05 49.87
C ARG A 273 -12.58 51.86 49.74
N GLN A 274 -13.48 51.48 48.83
CA GLN A 274 -14.79 52.14 48.67
C GLN A 274 -15.64 52.00 49.94
N GLU A 275 -15.73 50.79 50.52
CA GLU A 275 -16.43 50.56 51.78
C GLU A 275 -15.84 51.38 52.94
N ALA A 276 -14.50 51.47 53.03
CA ALA A 276 -13.84 52.30 54.02
C ALA A 276 -14.15 53.80 53.86
N ALA A 277 -14.15 54.30 52.63
CA ALA A 277 -14.50 55.69 52.33
C ALA A 277 -15.98 56.01 52.63
N GLU A 278 -16.89 55.09 52.35
CA GLU A 278 -18.31 55.22 52.72
C GLU A 278 -18.48 55.25 54.25
N ALA A 279 -17.76 54.38 54.98
CA ALA A 279 -17.79 54.37 56.44
C ALA A 279 -17.25 55.68 57.04
N GLU A 280 -16.20 56.28 56.45
CA GLU A 280 -15.68 57.57 56.87
C GLU A 280 -16.69 58.70 56.65
N ARG A 281 -17.31 58.76 55.47
CA ARG A 281 -18.38 59.74 55.18
C ARG A 281 -19.56 59.60 56.15
N ALA A 282 -19.95 58.37 56.47
CA ALA A 282 -21.02 58.11 57.44
C ALA A 282 -20.67 58.64 58.84
N ARG A 283 -19.40 58.49 59.28
CA ARG A 283 -18.93 59.05 60.56
C ARG A 283 -18.94 60.57 60.56
N GLN A 284 -18.48 61.20 59.49
CA GLN A 284 -18.51 62.67 59.33
C GLN A 284 -19.96 63.19 59.40
N ALA A 285 -20.90 62.55 58.72
CA ALA A 285 -22.31 62.92 58.78
C ALA A 285 -22.93 62.74 60.18
N GLU A 286 -22.53 61.68 60.92
CA GLU A 286 -22.97 61.51 62.33
C GLU A 286 -22.40 62.63 63.23
N GLU A 287 -21.15 63.03 63.01
CA GLU A 287 -20.51 64.10 63.76
C GLU A 287 -21.16 65.46 63.49
N GLU A 288 -21.44 65.80 62.23
CA GLU A 288 -22.19 67.00 61.85
C GLU A 288 -23.59 67.01 62.50
N ALA A 289 -24.32 65.90 62.44
CA ALA A 289 -25.64 65.79 63.08
C ALA A 289 -25.58 65.96 64.61
N ARG A 290 -24.50 65.48 65.27
CA ARG A 290 -24.28 65.72 66.71
C ARG A 290 -23.99 67.19 67.00
N GLN A 291 -23.21 67.86 66.16
CA GLN A 291 -22.94 69.30 66.32
C GLN A 291 -24.23 70.11 66.17
N GLU A 292 -25.03 69.84 65.13
CA GLU A 292 -26.32 70.50 64.92
C GLU A 292 -27.29 70.26 66.10
N ALA A 293 -27.35 69.04 66.62
CA ALA A 293 -28.15 68.72 67.80
C ALA A 293 -27.68 69.50 69.05
N ALA A 294 -26.36 69.63 69.26
CA ALA A 294 -25.80 70.40 70.37
C ALA A 294 -26.07 71.91 70.21
N GLU A 295 -26.03 72.45 69.00
CA GLU A 295 -26.42 73.84 68.72
C GLU A 295 -27.91 74.08 68.97
N ALA A 296 -28.77 73.16 68.52
CA ALA A 296 -30.21 73.22 68.80
C ALA A 296 -30.51 73.15 70.30
N GLU A 297 -29.75 72.35 71.07
CA GLU A 297 -29.88 72.32 72.53
C GLU A 297 -29.46 73.65 73.17
N ARG A 298 -28.34 74.24 72.74
CA ARG A 298 -27.92 75.58 73.20
C ARG A 298 -28.95 76.65 72.87
N ALA A 299 -29.53 76.61 71.68
CA ALA A 299 -30.59 77.53 71.27
C ALA A 299 -31.85 77.38 72.15
N ARG A 300 -32.25 76.14 72.47
CA ARG A 300 -33.35 75.88 73.40
C ARG A 300 -33.06 76.37 74.81
N GLN A 301 -31.84 76.16 75.32
CA GLN A 301 -31.43 76.68 76.63
C GLN A 301 -31.44 78.21 76.65
N ALA A 302 -31.05 78.87 75.55
CA ALA A 302 -31.12 80.32 75.42
C ALA A 302 -32.58 80.82 75.36
N GLU A 303 -33.46 80.14 74.62
CA GLU A 303 -34.89 80.45 74.60
C GLU A 303 -35.53 80.23 75.98
N GLU A 304 -35.15 79.16 76.69
CA GLU A 304 -35.62 78.87 78.05
C GLU A 304 -35.17 79.96 79.02
N LYS A 305 -33.91 80.40 78.96
CA LYS A 305 -33.43 81.55 79.75
C LYS A 305 -34.22 82.82 79.42
N ALA A 306 -34.42 83.13 78.13
CA ALA A 306 -35.21 84.29 77.72
C ALA A 306 -36.67 84.20 78.20
N ARG A 307 -37.27 83.00 78.20
CA ARG A 307 -38.60 82.77 78.78
C ARG A 307 -38.60 82.91 80.30
N GLN A 308 -37.56 82.46 81.00
CA GLN A 308 -37.41 82.65 82.44
C GLN A 308 -37.28 84.13 82.78
N GLU A 309 -36.45 84.88 82.05
CA GLU A 309 -36.32 86.34 82.18
C GLU A 309 -37.65 87.06 81.86
N ALA A 310 -38.35 86.65 80.81
CA ALA A 310 -39.66 87.19 80.47
C ALA A 310 -40.72 86.86 81.54
N ALA A 311 -40.69 85.65 82.11
CA ALA A 311 -41.56 85.24 83.20
C ALA A 311 -41.19 85.93 84.52
N GLU A 312 -39.92 86.25 84.77
CA GLU A 312 -39.50 87.09 85.90
C GLU A 312 -39.93 88.53 85.71
N ALA A 313 -39.83 89.08 84.49
CA ALA A 313 -40.37 90.40 84.16
C ALA A 313 -41.90 90.42 84.26
N GLU A 314 -42.58 89.37 83.83
CA GLU A 314 -44.03 89.21 84.01
C GLU A 314 -44.38 89.04 85.48
N ARG A 315 -43.62 88.28 86.28
CA ARG A 315 -43.80 88.21 87.74
C ARG A 315 -43.52 89.54 88.43
N ALA A 316 -42.57 90.34 87.93
CA ALA A 316 -42.32 91.69 88.42
C ALA A 316 -43.50 92.61 88.09
N ARG A 317 -44.03 92.52 86.86
CA ARG A 317 -45.26 93.22 86.46
C ARG A 317 -46.49 92.72 87.20
N GLN A 318 -46.61 91.42 87.46
CA GLN A 318 -47.67 90.83 88.27
C GLN A 318 -47.47 91.15 89.74
N ALA A 319 -46.25 91.35 90.25
CA ALA A 319 -46.03 91.85 91.60
C ALA A 319 -46.44 93.34 91.69
N GLU A 320 -46.18 94.12 90.64
CA GLU A 320 -46.66 95.49 90.47
C GLU A 320 -48.20 95.54 90.29
N GLU A 321 -48.75 94.57 89.56
CA GLU A 321 -50.20 94.37 89.37
C GLU A 321 -50.85 93.82 90.64
N ILE A 322 -50.23 92.96 91.44
CA ILE A 322 -50.73 92.50 92.75
C ILE A 322 -50.61 93.62 93.79
N VAL A 323 -49.69 94.58 93.61
CA VAL A 323 -49.69 95.84 94.37
C VAL A 323 -50.88 96.72 93.96
N GLU A 324 -51.26 96.76 92.68
CA GLU A 324 -52.45 97.47 92.17
C GLU A 324 -53.78 96.73 92.41
N GLU A 325 -53.78 95.39 92.39
CA GLU A 325 -54.95 94.50 92.38
C GLU A 325 -55.26 93.93 93.78
N ASN A 326 -54.43 94.21 94.78
CA ASN A 326 -54.82 94.14 96.21
C ASN A 326 -55.90 95.18 96.60
N LYS A 327 -56.48 95.90 95.65
CA LYS A 327 -57.74 96.65 95.84
C LYS A 327 -59.01 95.87 95.51
N LYS A 328 -59.05 94.77 94.75
CA LYS A 328 -60.33 94.08 94.44
C LYS A 328 -60.12 92.58 94.16
N GLY A 329 -60.76 91.71 94.95
CA GLY A 329 -60.44 90.28 95.02
C GLY A 329 -61.28 89.29 94.19
N LYS A 330 -60.73 88.05 94.14
CA LYS A 330 -61.36 86.69 94.09
C LYS A 330 -62.28 86.30 92.89
N PRO A 331 -62.44 84.99 92.58
CA PRO A 331 -61.42 83.99 92.19
C PRO A 331 -61.87 83.05 91.02
N ALA A 332 -60.95 82.18 90.57
CA ALA A 332 -61.16 80.83 90.00
C ALA A 332 -61.76 80.67 88.57
N ALA A 333 -61.06 79.92 87.69
CA ALA A 333 -61.35 78.50 87.41
C ALA A 333 -60.85 77.99 86.02
N ALA A 334 -60.43 76.72 86.04
CA ALA A 334 -60.64 75.68 85.02
C ALA A 334 -59.74 75.60 83.77
N VAL A 335 -58.91 74.56 83.85
CA VAL A 335 -57.99 73.94 82.91
C VAL A 335 -58.70 72.99 81.92
N LYS A 336 -58.17 72.95 80.68
CA LYS A 336 -58.19 71.90 79.63
C LYS A 336 -59.54 71.38 79.13
N THR A 337 -59.68 71.30 77.81
CA THR A 337 -59.55 70.02 77.09
C THR A 337 -59.73 70.12 75.56
N HIS A 338 -58.94 69.29 74.88
CA HIS A 338 -59.23 68.52 73.66
C HIS A 338 -59.31 69.16 72.26
N LEU A 339 -59.02 68.25 71.32
CA LEU A 339 -59.15 68.26 69.87
C LEU A 339 -57.94 68.81 69.08
N SER A 340 -57.42 68.11 68.07
CA SER A 340 -57.74 66.79 67.57
C SER A 340 -56.66 66.36 66.57
N ASN A 341 -56.27 65.10 66.73
CA ASN A 341 -55.76 64.20 65.71
C ASN A 341 -56.18 64.53 64.26
N GLY A 342 -55.23 64.40 63.36
CA GLY A 342 -55.52 64.13 61.96
C GLY A 342 -54.27 64.24 61.10
N PHE A 343 -53.82 63.11 60.57
CA PHE A 343 -52.91 63.05 59.43
C PHE A 343 -51.39 63.15 59.70
N SER A 344 -50.82 62.03 60.17
CA SER A 344 -49.61 61.47 59.55
C SER A 344 -49.23 60.10 60.16
N LYS A 345 -50.24 59.26 60.37
CA LYS A 345 -50.08 57.80 60.59
C LYS A 345 -49.49 57.05 59.38
N GLY A 346 -48.91 57.74 58.39
CA GLY A 346 -48.38 57.14 57.16
C GLY A 346 -46.86 56.93 57.12
N ILE A 347 -46.06 57.68 57.89
CA ILE A 347 -44.60 57.73 57.69
C ILE A 347 -43.80 56.91 58.73
N ALA A 348 -44.38 56.62 59.89
CA ALA A 348 -43.70 55.86 60.95
C ALA A 348 -43.64 54.33 60.70
N PHE A 349 -44.36 53.80 59.72
CA PHE A 349 -44.41 52.35 59.47
C PHE A 349 -43.34 51.84 58.48
N LEU A 350 -42.78 52.71 57.64
CA LEU A 350 -41.76 52.31 56.63
C LEU A 350 -40.30 52.53 57.09
N LYS A 351 -40.09 53.05 58.30
CA LYS A 351 -38.76 53.31 58.87
C LYS A 351 -38.36 52.30 59.96
N LYS A 352 -38.88 51.06 59.90
CA LYS A 352 -38.61 50.03 60.93
C LYS A 352 -38.32 48.64 60.36
N GLN A 353 -37.63 48.55 59.22
CA GLN A 353 -37.22 47.26 58.61
C GLN A 353 -35.80 47.25 58.03
N LYS A 354 -34.92 48.21 58.35
CA LYS A 354 -33.55 48.23 57.78
C LYS A 354 -32.39 48.51 58.74
N GLN A 355 -32.55 48.21 60.03
CA GLN A 355 -31.39 48.28 60.93
C GLN A 355 -31.54 47.32 62.12
N TYR A 356 -31.04 46.09 61.95
CA TYR A 356 -30.56 45.29 63.08
C TYR A 356 -29.54 44.24 62.61
N VAL A 357 -28.26 44.57 62.79
CA VAL A 357 -27.15 43.62 62.94
C VAL A 357 -26.73 43.77 64.40
N PRO A 358 -26.84 42.76 65.28
CA PRO A 358 -26.27 42.88 66.60
C PRO A 358 -24.86 42.31 66.62
N ASP A 359 -23.95 43.20 67.00
CA ASP A 359 -22.65 42.89 67.58
C ASP A 359 -22.82 42.15 68.93
N ARG A 360 -21.83 41.33 69.26
CA ARG A 360 -21.74 40.53 70.48
C ARG A 360 -21.62 41.44 71.71
N LYS A 361 -22.60 41.38 72.62
CA LYS A 361 -22.46 41.24 74.10
C LYS A 361 -23.72 41.69 74.82
N ASN A 362 -23.99 41.02 75.94
CA ASN A 362 -24.97 41.30 77.00
C ASN A 362 -26.38 40.70 76.93
N LYS A 363 -26.78 40.29 78.14
CA LYS A 363 -27.82 39.37 78.56
C LYS A 363 -29.22 39.99 78.57
N ARG A 364 -30.20 39.08 78.43
CA ARG A 364 -31.59 39.04 78.96
C ARG A 364 -32.72 39.66 78.11
N GLU A 365 -33.58 38.71 77.70
CA GLU A 365 -35.05 38.70 77.78
C GLU A 365 -35.87 39.67 76.93
N ILE A 366 -36.38 39.21 75.77
CA ILE A 366 -37.71 39.58 75.22
C ILE A 366 -38.34 38.37 74.46
N HIS A 367 -39.67 38.26 74.55
CA HIS A 367 -40.65 37.20 74.24
C HIS A 367 -40.61 36.41 72.90
N PRO A 368 -41.18 35.17 72.86
CA PRO A 368 -40.88 34.14 71.84
C PRO A 368 -41.72 34.01 70.53
N PRO A 369 -42.93 34.58 70.29
CA PRO A 369 -43.76 34.05 69.20
C PRO A 369 -43.46 34.61 67.79
N ILE A 370 -42.91 35.82 67.65
CA ILE A 370 -42.75 36.46 66.32
C ILE A 370 -41.43 36.07 65.63
N VAL A 371 -40.35 35.90 66.40
CA VAL A 371 -39.02 35.48 65.87
C VAL A 371 -39.00 34.00 65.47
N ALA A 372 -39.84 33.16 66.10
CA ALA A 372 -39.97 31.76 65.75
C ALA A 372 -40.65 31.54 64.39
N GLN A 373 -41.61 32.39 64.02
CA GLN A 373 -42.40 32.24 62.80
C GLN A 373 -41.64 32.69 61.54
N GLU A 374 -40.89 33.80 61.60
CA GLU A 374 -40.02 34.23 60.49
C GLU A 374 -38.80 33.33 60.29
N SER A 375 -38.21 32.81 61.38
CA SER A 375 -37.09 31.85 61.29
C SER A 375 -37.52 30.48 60.76
N ALA A 376 -38.78 30.07 60.94
CA ALA A 376 -39.32 28.85 60.37
C ALA A 376 -39.57 29.00 58.85
N ALA A 377 -40.15 30.13 58.42
CA ALA A 377 -40.38 30.42 57.00
C ALA A 377 -39.07 30.56 56.21
N MET A 378 -38.05 31.23 56.77
CA MET A 378 -36.70 31.29 56.18
C MET A 378 -36.04 29.92 56.06
N ARG A 379 -36.21 29.05 57.08
CA ARG A 379 -35.69 27.67 57.06
C ARG A 379 -36.37 26.81 56.01
N ASP A 380 -37.67 26.97 55.80
CA ASP A 380 -38.38 26.20 54.77
C ASP A 380 -38.07 26.70 53.35
N LEU A 381 -37.86 28.00 53.16
CA LEU A 381 -37.39 28.54 51.88
C LEU A 381 -35.98 28.04 51.54
N GLU A 382 -35.08 27.97 52.53
CA GLU A 382 -33.72 27.46 52.34
C GLU A 382 -33.71 25.96 52.03
N LYS A 383 -34.62 25.17 52.64
CA LYS A 383 -34.83 23.76 52.30
C LYS A 383 -35.37 23.60 50.88
N GLN A 384 -36.35 24.41 50.47
CA GLN A 384 -36.88 24.39 49.11
C GLN A 384 -35.78 24.73 48.09
N LEU A 385 -34.95 25.73 48.37
CA LEU A 385 -33.81 26.10 47.53
C LEU A 385 -32.77 24.97 47.43
N LYS A 386 -32.52 24.24 48.53
CA LYS A 386 -31.60 23.08 48.54
C LYS A 386 -32.18 21.90 47.74
N MET A 387 -33.47 21.61 47.89
CA MET A 387 -34.14 20.54 47.13
C MET A 387 -34.19 20.86 45.63
N ALA A 388 -34.53 22.10 45.25
CA ALA A 388 -34.52 22.54 43.86
C ALA A 388 -33.12 22.48 43.22
N LYS A 389 -32.06 22.79 43.98
CA LYS A 389 -30.67 22.62 43.51
C LYS A 389 -30.31 21.15 43.29
N ILE A 390 -30.75 20.25 44.17
CA ILE A 390 -30.49 18.82 44.04
C ILE A 390 -31.23 18.26 42.82
N GLU A 391 -32.49 18.64 42.62
CA GLU A 391 -33.31 18.22 41.48
C GLU A 391 -32.73 18.69 40.15
N LEU A 392 -32.28 19.95 40.07
CA LEU A 392 -31.62 20.49 38.88
C LEU A 392 -30.30 19.75 38.56
N ILE A 393 -29.53 19.38 39.58
CA ILE A 393 -28.30 18.60 39.41
C ILE A 393 -28.61 17.18 38.91
N GLU A 394 -29.67 16.56 39.39
CA GLU A 394 -30.10 15.24 38.91
C GLU A 394 -30.60 15.29 37.46
N GLU A 395 -31.32 16.34 37.08
CA GLU A 395 -31.79 16.55 35.72
C GLU A 395 -30.62 16.75 34.74
N ILE A 396 -29.66 17.62 35.09
CA ILE A 396 -28.43 17.80 34.30
C ILE A 396 -27.64 16.50 34.17
N LYS A 397 -27.57 15.67 35.22
CA LYS A 397 -26.91 14.36 35.16
C LYS A 397 -27.64 13.39 34.21
N LYS A 398 -28.98 13.39 34.21
CA LYS A 398 -29.79 12.56 33.30
C LYS A 398 -29.60 12.99 31.85
N GLU A 399 -29.64 14.29 31.56
CA GLU A 399 -29.42 14.82 30.21
C GLU A 399 -28.01 14.50 29.70
N LYS A 400 -26.99 14.68 30.54
CA LYS A 400 -25.61 14.29 30.19
C LYS A 400 -25.51 12.81 29.84
N LEU A 401 -26.13 11.94 30.65
CA LEU A 401 -26.14 10.50 30.41
C LEU A 401 -26.84 10.14 29.08
N GLU A 402 -27.91 10.84 28.71
CA GLU A 402 -28.55 10.66 27.41
C GLU A 402 -27.67 11.11 26.24
N LEU A 403 -26.99 12.24 26.37
CA LEU A 403 -26.07 12.75 25.35
C LEU A 403 -24.89 11.79 25.15
N ASP A 404 -24.31 11.26 26.23
CA ASP A 404 -23.24 10.26 26.16
C ASP A 404 -23.71 8.97 25.46
N LYS A 405 -24.95 8.52 25.72
CA LYS A 405 -25.57 7.39 25.00
C LYS A 405 -25.78 7.69 23.51
N LYS A 406 -26.19 8.91 23.15
CA LYS A 406 -26.36 9.33 21.75
C LYS A 406 -25.01 9.39 21.02
N LEU A 407 -23.99 9.97 21.65
CA LEU A 407 -22.63 10.05 21.12
C LEU A 407 -22.03 8.64 20.91
N ALA A 408 -22.22 7.73 21.86
CA ALA A 408 -21.77 6.35 21.72
C ALA A 408 -22.46 5.59 20.56
N LYS A 409 -23.75 5.85 20.32
CA LYS A 409 -24.48 5.30 19.17
C LYS A 409 -23.96 5.86 17.86
N GLU A 410 -23.61 7.15 17.81
CA GLU A 410 -23.09 7.79 16.61
C GLU A 410 -21.69 7.28 16.26
N LYS A 411 -20.77 7.21 17.23
CA LYS A 411 -19.44 6.61 17.04
C LYS A 411 -19.53 5.18 16.50
N LYS A 412 -20.46 4.36 17.01
CA LYS A 412 -20.71 3.01 16.47
C LYS A 412 -21.20 3.02 15.02
N LYS A 413 -21.97 4.02 14.58
CA LYS A 413 -22.39 4.17 13.18
C LYS A 413 -21.21 4.59 12.30
N GLU A 414 -20.40 5.52 12.78
CA GLU A 414 -19.20 6.00 12.10
C GLU A 414 -18.18 4.87 11.88
N ASP A 415 -17.93 4.05 12.91
CA ASP A 415 -17.05 2.88 12.82
C ASP A 415 -17.56 1.84 11.82
N LYS A 416 -18.89 1.61 11.78
CA LYS A 416 -19.50 0.75 10.77
C LYS A 416 -19.31 1.32 9.36
N HIS A 417 -19.45 2.63 9.18
CA HIS A 417 -19.25 3.31 7.91
C HIS A 417 -17.78 3.24 7.46
N LYS A 418 -16.83 3.50 8.36
CA LYS A 418 -15.38 3.36 8.14
C LYS A 418 -15.00 1.93 7.73
N LYS A 419 -15.53 0.92 8.43
CA LYS A 419 -15.32 -0.50 8.08
C LYS A 419 -15.92 -0.85 6.71
N ALA A 420 -17.11 -0.33 6.38
CA ALA A 420 -17.73 -0.52 5.07
C ALA A 420 -16.91 0.14 3.94
N LEU A 421 -16.39 1.35 4.16
CA LEU A 421 -15.48 2.03 3.24
C LEU A 421 -14.17 1.28 3.05
N ALA A 422 -13.56 0.77 4.13
CA ALA A 422 -12.35 -0.04 4.06
C ALA A 422 -12.59 -1.34 3.27
N LYS A 423 -13.75 -1.99 3.45
CA LYS A 423 -14.14 -3.18 2.68
C LYS A 423 -14.36 -2.86 1.19
N ARG A 424 -14.95 -1.71 0.86
CA ARG A 424 -15.06 -1.21 -0.52
C ARG A 424 -13.69 -0.92 -1.13
N ARG A 425 -12.79 -0.26 -0.41
CA ARG A 425 -11.40 -0.02 -0.85
C ARG A 425 -10.67 -1.33 -1.14
N LYS A 426 -10.80 -2.34 -0.26
CA LYS A 426 -10.20 -3.67 -0.49
C LYS A 426 -10.76 -4.39 -1.71
N ARG A 427 -12.05 -4.23 -2.02
CA ARG A 427 -12.66 -4.78 -3.25
C ARG A 427 -12.21 -4.04 -4.51
N MET A 428 -11.94 -2.74 -4.40
CA MET A 428 -11.34 -1.95 -5.48
C MET A 428 -9.81 -2.15 -5.60
N ALA A 429 -9.19 -2.83 -4.62
CA ALA A 429 -7.76 -3.14 -4.57
C ALA A 429 -7.44 -4.63 -4.85
N ALA A 430 -8.35 -5.37 -5.49
CA ALA A 430 -7.97 -6.57 -6.24
C ALA A 430 -7.16 -6.15 -7.48
N PRO A 431 -6.29 -7.00 -8.09
CA PRO A 431 -5.26 -6.56 -9.02
C PRO A 431 -5.84 -6.24 -10.39
N GLY A 432 -6.63 -5.16 -10.46
CA GLY A 432 -6.90 -4.48 -11.71
C GLY A 432 -5.58 -3.90 -12.19
N LEU A 433 -5.17 -4.30 -13.39
CA LEU A 433 -4.07 -3.72 -14.15
C LEU A 433 -4.03 -2.22 -13.85
N GLY A 434 -3.07 -1.80 -13.02
CA GLY A 434 -3.08 -0.46 -12.42
C GLY A 434 -3.26 0.58 -13.51
N SER A 435 -3.97 1.66 -13.22
CA SER A 435 -4.29 2.73 -14.17
C SER A 435 -3.08 3.10 -15.05
N SER A 436 -1.87 3.08 -14.47
CA SER A 436 -0.60 3.27 -15.17
C SER A 436 -0.34 2.27 -16.31
N LYS A 437 -0.63 0.97 -16.12
CA LYS A 437 -0.50 -0.06 -17.16
C LYS A 437 -1.55 0.11 -18.27
N LEU A 438 -2.80 0.41 -17.92
CA LEU A 438 -3.84 0.70 -18.92
C LEU A 438 -3.55 1.98 -19.70
N ILE A 439 -3.02 3.00 -19.03
CA ILE A 439 -2.56 4.25 -19.66
C ILE A 439 -1.37 3.97 -20.59
N LEU A 440 -0.40 3.15 -20.17
CA LEU A 440 0.72 2.75 -21.04
C LEU A 440 0.26 1.93 -22.26
N PHE A 441 -0.67 0.99 -22.08
CA PHE A 441 -1.27 0.26 -23.20
C PHE A 441 -2.03 1.18 -24.16
N ALA A 442 -2.80 2.14 -23.65
CA ALA A 442 -3.49 3.14 -24.48
C ALA A 442 -2.50 4.04 -25.24
N ILE A 443 -1.41 4.48 -24.59
CA ILE A 443 -0.35 5.28 -25.22
C ILE A 443 0.36 4.46 -26.31
N LEU A 444 0.70 3.19 -26.06
CA LEU A 444 1.32 2.31 -27.05
C LEU A 444 0.39 2.01 -28.23
N LEU A 445 -0.92 1.86 -27.99
CA LEU A 445 -1.92 1.71 -29.05
C LEU A 445 -2.02 2.96 -29.92
N ILE A 446 -2.03 4.15 -29.31
CA ILE A 446 -2.05 5.42 -30.03
C ILE A 446 -0.76 5.60 -30.85
N ILE A 447 0.40 5.27 -30.29
CA ILE A 447 1.69 5.30 -31.02
C ILE A 447 1.68 4.27 -32.17
N GLY A 448 1.16 3.07 -31.95
CA GLY A 448 1.06 2.04 -32.98
C GLY A 448 0.17 2.47 -34.16
N VAL A 449 -0.99 3.07 -33.88
CA VAL A 449 -1.88 3.64 -34.90
C VAL A 449 -1.21 4.83 -35.61
N GLN A 450 -0.45 5.66 -34.88
CA GLN A 450 0.28 6.78 -35.46
C GLN A 450 1.41 6.32 -36.40
N VAL A 451 2.17 5.29 -36.02
CA VAL A 451 3.23 4.68 -36.85
C VAL A 451 2.61 4.04 -38.09
N TYR A 452 1.50 3.33 -37.94
CA TYR A 452 0.78 2.71 -39.04
C TYR A 452 0.32 3.76 -40.07
N PHE A 453 -0.35 4.84 -39.63
CA PHE A 453 -0.77 5.93 -40.52
C PHE A 453 0.40 6.69 -41.14
N ASN A 454 1.51 6.88 -40.42
CA ASN A 454 2.72 7.50 -40.96
C ASN A 454 3.34 6.66 -42.08
N VAL A 455 3.45 5.33 -41.88
CA VAL A 455 3.99 4.39 -42.87
C VAL A 455 3.07 4.30 -44.10
N GLU A 456 1.76 4.25 -43.91
CA GLU A 456 0.78 4.20 -45.00
C GLU A 456 0.71 5.53 -45.80
N SER A 457 1.08 6.65 -45.17
CA SER A 457 1.19 7.96 -45.81
C SER A 457 2.57 8.23 -46.45
N GLY A 458 3.51 7.27 -46.39
CA GLY A 458 4.87 7.41 -46.93
C GLY A 458 5.81 8.29 -46.10
N ASN A 459 5.44 8.65 -44.88
CA ASN A 459 6.24 9.46 -43.96
C ASN A 459 7.09 8.57 -43.04
N SER A 460 8.21 9.10 -42.54
CA SER A 460 9.05 8.40 -41.57
C SER A 460 8.25 8.00 -40.32
N PRO A 461 8.41 6.77 -39.80
CA PRO A 461 7.55 6.21 -38.75
C PRO A 461 7.54 7.01 -37.44
N LEU A 462 8.58 7.80 -37.19
CA LEU A 462 8.75 8.62 -35.98
C LEU A 462 8.35 10.10 -36.17
N THR A 463 7.69 10.46 -37.28
CA THR A 463 7.27 11.84 -37.52
C THR A 463 6.13 12.21 -36.57
N VAL A 464 6.44 13.03 -35.56
CA VAL A 464 5.46 13.51 -34.59
C VAL A 464 4.71 14.71 -35.17
N PRO A 465 3.36 14.74 -35.15
CA PRO A 465 2.60 15.88 -35.65
C PRO A 465 2.96 17.19 -34.93
N GLY A 466 2.99 18.31 -35.66
CA GLY A 466 3.43 19.61 -35.12
C GLY A 466 2.67 20.09 -33.87
N TRP A 467 1.40 19.68 -33.69
CA TRP A 467 0.62 20.01 -32.50
C TRP A 467 1.13 19.33 -31.22
N VAL A 468 1.81 18.19 -31.32
CA VAL A 468 2.42 17.48 -30.17
C VAL A 468 3.68 18.21 -29.69
N ILE A 469 4.47 18.75 -30.62
CA ILE A 469 5.64 19.60 -30.31
C ILE A 469 5.18 20.88 -29.62
N ASP A 470 4.06 21.45 -30.05
CA ASP A 470 3.47 22.66 -29.46
C ASP A 470 2.98 22.45 -28.02
N ILE A 471 2.43 21.26 -27.70
CA ILE A 471 2.06 20.88 -26.33
C ILE A 471 3.32 20.72 -25.46
N GLY A 472 4.37 20.07 -25.98
CA GLY A 472 5.64 19.92 -25.27
C GLY A 472 6.26 21.26 -24.88
N ASN A 473 6.23 22.23 -25.80
CA ASN A 473 6.73 23.59 -25.54
C ASN A 473 5.87 24.34 -24.51
N LYS A 474 4.54 24.18 -24.54
CA LYS A 474 3.63 24.77 -23.54
C LYS A 474 3.84 24.20 -22.14
N VAL A 475 4.05 22.88 -22.02
CA VAL A 475 4.32 22.22 -20.73
C VAL A 475 5.70 22.61 -20.20
N SER A 476 6.72 22.67 -21.06
CA SER A 476 8.08 23.09 -20.68
C SER A 476 8.09 24.53 -20.15
N ASN A 477 7.36 25.44 -20.81
CA ASN A 477 7.20 26.83 -20.36
C ASN A 477 6.44 26.93 -19.03
N LEU A 478 5.47 26.06 -18.78
CA LEU A 478 4.72 26.02 -17.52
C LEU A 478 5.60 25.55 -16.35
N VAL A 479 6.45 24.54 -16.60
CA VAL A 479 7.40 24.01 -15.61
C VAL A 479 8.52 25.02 -15.33
N ALA A 480 8.99 25.74 -16.34
CA ALA A 480 9.97 26.82 -16.18
C ALA A 480 9.41 28.01 -15.38
N SER A 481 8.11 28.31 -15.52
CA SER A 481 7.42 29.35 -14.74
C SER A 481 7.31 28.98 -13.25
N TYR A 482 7.07 27.70 -12.94
CA TYR A 482 6.95 27.21 -11.56
C TYR A 482 8.29 27.16 -10.80
N LYS A 483 9.43 27.15 -11.49
CA LYS A 483 10.77 27.10 -10.88
C LYS A 483 11.33 28.49 -10.51
N LYS A 484 10.55 29.55 -10.72
CA LYS A 484 10.88 30.95 -10.41
C LYS A 484 10.03 31.55 -9.26
N LEU A 485 9.17 30.75 -8.64
CA LEU A 485 8.50 31.02 -7.36
C LEU A 485 9.18 30.18 -6.28
#